data_AF-A0A9D1IP45-F1
#
_entry.id   AF-A0A9D1IP45-F1
#
_cell.length_a   1.000
_cell.length_b   1.000
_cell.length_c   1.000
_cell.angle_alpha   90.00
_cell.angle_beta   90.00
_cell.angle_gamma   90.00
#
_symmetry.space_group_name_H-M   'P 1'
#
loop_
_entity.id
_entity.type
_entity.pdbx_description
1 polymer ?
#
loop_
_entity_poly.entity_id
_entity_poly.type
_entity_poly.pdbx_seq_one_letter_code
_entity_poly.pdbx_strand_id
1 'polypeptide(L)'
;MEKIMIDTNEKLKEFLIDCGINSHIFYHASKMDISIIRLFKEKIINNYSLKTLDEVTKNLLGVYGNFIATSYCKHLYKDVKNEVAIKDKMGKVITKADISYVDIDGILNYCEVKAAHQIIANKRNYIDDERYKEVFYEDKVEEIIKYKNIGRKLLTQVKKLSCTGKKVNVFIYDGCYVDDTIKEELKNYNCNVHILMPNIKQLEDEIMNKIMLIKNFMKEKMIIDIKDDKSVKKK
;
A
#
# COMPACT_ATOMS: atom_id res chain seq x y z
N MET A 1 -29.48 -22.28 1.76
CA MET A 1 -28.46 -21.22 1.91
C MET A 1 -29.03 -19.95 1.30
N GLU A 2 -29.06 -18.87 2.06
CA GLU A 2 -29.68 -17.60 1.65
C GLU A 2 -28.77 -16.87 0.64
N LYS A 3 -29.34 -16.41 -0.49
CA LYS A 3 -28.61 -15.65 -1.51
C LYS A 3 -28.43 -14.21 -1.03
N ILE A 4 -27.22 -13.66 -1.15
CA ILE A 4 -26.93 -12.25 -0.83
C ILE A 4 -26.94 -11.45 -2.14
N MET A 5 -27.74 -10.39 -2.18
CA MET A 5 -27.81 -9.47 -3.33
C MET A 5 -26.99 -8.21 -3.03
N ILE A 6 -25.85 -8.04 -3.71
CA ILE A 6 -25.05 -6.80 -3.67
C ILE A 6 -25.31 -6.03 -4.96
N ASP A 7 -26.17 -5.03 -4.84
CA ASP A 7 -26.63 -4.15 -5.92
C ASP A 7 -26.05 -2.72 -5.80
N THR A 8 -25.46 -2.38 -4.65
CA THR A 8 -24.91 -1.03 -4.38
C THR A 8 -23.44 -1.06 -3.93
N ASN A 9 -22.78 0.11 -3.96
CA ASN A 9 -21.44 0.29 -3.39
C ASN A 9 -21.42 0.09 -1.87
N GLU A 10 -22.45 0.53 -1.15
CA GLU A 10 -22.51 0.41 0.32
C GLU A 10 -22.67 -1.05 0.76
N LYS A 11 -23.55 -1.83 0.12
CA LYS A 11 -23.64 -3.28 0.42
C LYS A 11 -22.34 -4.02 0.13
N LEU A 12 -21.61 -3.62 -0.92
CA LEU A 12 -20.28 -4.19 -1.18
C LEU A 12 -19.30 -3.83 -0.07
N LYS A 13 -19.33 -2.60 0.42
CA LYS A 13 -18.50 -2.15 1.54
C LYS A 13 -18.77 -2.95 2.80
N GLU A 14 -20.04 -3.07 3.18
CA GLU A 14 -20.49 -3.86 4.34
C GLU A 14 -20.01 -5.31 4.23
N PHE A 15 -20.23 -5.93 3.06
CA PHE A 15 -19.76 -7.28 2.79
C PHE A 15 -18.23 -7.44 2.95
N LEU A 16 -17.45 -6.49 2.43
CA LEU A 16 -15.98 -6.53 2.55
C LEU A 16 -15.53 -6.34 4.01
N ILE A 17 -16.25 -5.53 4.79
CA ILE A 17 -16.02 -5.37 6.23
C ILE A 17 -16.29 -6.69 6.97
N ASP A 18 -17.40 -7.37 6.67
CA ASP A 18 -17.74 -8.67 7.26
C ASP A 18 -16.72 -9.76 6.92
N CYS A 19 -16.08 -9.65 5.74
CA CYS A 19 -14.97 -10.52 5.34
C CYS A 19 -13.61 -10.12 5.95
N GLY A 20 -13.61 -9.13 6.85
CA GLY A 20 -12.45 -8.72 7.62
C GLY A 20 -11.52 -7.73 6.91
N ILE A 21 -12.01 -6.97 5.93
CA ILE A 21 -11.39 -5.70 5.52
C ILE A 21 -11.98 -4.59 6.39
N ASN A 22 -11.39 -4.38 7.56
CA ASN A 22 -11.99 -3.49 8.56
C ASN A 22 -12.08 -2.02 8.11
N SER A 23 -12.87 -1.22 8.83
CA SER A 23 -13.10 0.19 8.53
C SER A 23 -11.84 1.07 8.58
N HIS A 24 -10.82 0.69 9.37
CA HIS A 24 -9.54 1.38 9.39
C HIS A 24 -8.78 1.21 8.08
N ILE A 25 -8.81 0.01 7.47
CA ILE A 25 -8.22 -0.22 6.15
C ILE A 25 -8.89 0.64 5.08
N PHE A 26 -10.23 0.76 5.11
CA PHE A 26 -10.94 1.69 4.22
C PHE A 26 -10.54 3.16 4.45
N TYR A 27 -10.38 3.56 5.71
CA TYR A 27 -9.93 4.91 6.05
C TYR A 27 -8.54 5.20 5.48
N HIS A 28 -7.55 4.32 5.72
CA HIS A 28 -6.20 4.48 5.19
C HIS A 28 -6.17 4.50 3.66
N ALA A 29 -6.90 3.59 3.01
CA ALA A 29 -7.02 3.59 1.55
C ALA A 29 -7.54 4.92 1.01
N SER A 30 -8.58 5.50 1.65
CA SER A 30 -9.13 6.78 1.22
C SER A 30 -8.13 7.94 1.32
N LYS A 31 -7.23 7.92 2.32
CA LYS A 31 -6.18 8.94 2.49
C LYS A 31 -5.11 8.83 1.40
N MET A 32 -4.84 7.60 0.96
CA MET A 32 -3.91 7.26 -0.12
C MET A 32 -4.54 7.38 -1.52
N ASP A 33 -5.74 7.96 -1.64
CA ASP A 33 -6.48 8.10 -2.90
C ASP A 33 -6.83 6.74 -3.57
N ILE A 34 -6.98 5.68 -2.77
CA ILE A 34 -7.35 4.31 -3.20
C ILE A 34 -8.80 4.00 -2.84
N SER A 35 -9.60 3.59 -3.83
CA SER A 35 -10.96 3.06 -3.63
C SER A 35 -10.96 1.54 -3.64
N ILE A 36 -11.03 0.93 -2.44
CA ILE A 36 -11.13 -0.54 -2.28
C ILE A 36 -12.37 -1.08 -2.99
N ILE A 37 -13.51 -0.39 -2.88
CA ILE A 37 -14.76 -0.76 -3.56
C ILE A 37 -14.56 -0.88 -5.06
N ARG A 38 -13.97 0.15 -5.67
CA ARG A 38 -13.72 0.18 -7.12
C ARG A 38 -12.73 -0.91 -7.52
N LEU A 39 -11.66 -1.08 -6.75
CA LEU A 39 -10.68 -2.16 -6.98
C LEU A 39 -11.36 -3.53 -7.00
N PHE A 40 -12.16 -3.87 -5.99
CA PHE A 40 -12.85 -5.17 -5.94
C PHE A 40 -13.84 -5.33 -7.09
N LYS A 41 -14.68 -4.32 -7.37
CA LYS A 41 -15.64 -4.37 -8.49
C LYS A 41 -14.96 -4.62 -9.83
N GLU A 42 -14.01 -3.78 -10.19
CA GLU A 42 -13.39 -3.81 -11.52
C GLU A 42 -12.49 -5.03 -11.70
N LYS A 43 -11.74 -5.42 -10.67
CA LYS A 43 -10.61 -6.35 -10.80
C LYS A 43 -10.88 -7.75 -10.25
N ILE A 44 -11.71 -7.87 -9.22
CA ILE A 44 -11.98 -9.17 -8.58
C ILE A 44 -13.33 -9.73 -9.01
N ILE A 45 -14.34 -8.86 -9.14
CA ILE A 45 -15.70 -9.27 -9.49
C ILE A 45 -15.88 -9.34 -11.00
N ASN A 46 -15.56 -8.26 -11.72
CA ASN A 46 -15.87 -8.15 -13.15
C ASN A 46 -14.77 -8.72 -14.06
N ASN A 47 -13.49 -8.55 -13.71
CA ASN A 47 -12.35 -8.91 -14.57
C ASN A 47 -11.28 -9.71 -13.82
N TYR A 48 -11.69 -10.82 -13.19
CA TYR A 48 -10.75 -11.65 -12.45
C TYR A 48 -9.70 -12.32 -13.34
N SER A 49 -8.44 -12.22 -12.91
CA SER A 49 -7.26 -12.91 -13.45
C SER A 49 -6.17 -12.94 -12.37
N LEU A 50 -5.11 -13.73 -12.57
CA LEU A 50 -3.95 -13.71 -11.65
C LEU A 50 -3.28 -12.33 -11.60
N LYS A 51 -3.23 -11.63 -12.73
CA LYS A 51 -2.69 -10.26 -12.81
C LYS A 51 -3.52 -9.27 -12.01
N THR A 52 -4.85 -9.31 -12.15
CA THR A 52 -5.73 -8.39 -11.40
C THR A 52 -5.79 -8.73 -9.92
N LEU A 53 -5.61 -10.01 -9.54
CA LEU A 53 -5.40 -10.42 -8.15
C LEU A 53 -4.11 -9.85 -7.57
N ASP A 54 -2.97 -9.99 -8.27
CA ASP A 54 -1.69 -9.40 -7.87
C ASP A 54 -1.84 -7.88 -7.69
N GLU A 55 -2.43 -7.19 -8.67
CA GLU A 55 -2.64 -5.74 -8.60
C GLU A 55 -3.44 -5.31 -7.37
N VAL A 56 -4.55 -5.99 -7.06
CA VAL A 56 -5.36 -5.69 -5.86
C VAL A 56 -4.58 -6.02 -4.59
N THR A 57 -3.86 -7.14 -4.58
CA THR A 57 -3.01 -7.56 -3.44
C THR A 57 -1.95 -6.51 -3.15
N LYS A 58 -1.20 -6.03 -4.15
CA LYS A 58 -0.15 -5.01 -3.97
C LYS A 58 -0.71 -3.65 -3.54
N ASN A 59 -1.89 -3.26 -4.04
CA ASN A 59 -2.55 -2.04 -3.56
C ASN A 59 -2.94 -2.16 -2.09
N LEU A 60 -3.56 -3.27 -1.69
CA LEU A 60 -3.89 -3.52 -0.29
C LEU A 60 -2.64 -3.67 0.57
N LEU A 61 -1.57 -4.30 0.09
CA LEU A 61 -0.29 -4.41 0.80
C LEU A 61 0.26 -3.03 1.19
N GLY A 62 0.19 -2.05 0.28
CA GLY A 62 0.52 -0.66 0.58
C GLY A 62 -0.37 -0.04 1.66
N VAL A 63 -1.68 -0.27 1.60
CA VAL A 63 -2.64 0.24 2.60
C VAL A 63 -2.44 -0.39 3.97
N TYR A 64 -2.33 -1.73 4.04
CA TYR A 64 -2.07 -2.45 5.28
C TYR A 64 -0.71 -2.07 5.87
N GLY A 65 0.33 -1.94 5.03
CA GLY A 65 1.63 -1.44 5.45
C GLY A 65 1.56 -0.02 6.02
N ASN A 66 0.79 0.89 5.43
CA ASN A 66 0.62 2.23 6.00
C ASN A 66 -0.14 2.18 7.34
N PHE A 67 -1.20 1.37 7.43
CA PHE A 67 -1.99 1.17 8.65
C PHE A 67 -1.15 0.63 9.81
N ILE A 68 -0.33 -0.40 9.57
CA ILE A 68 0.53 -1.03 10.59
C ILE A 68 1.59 -0.03 11.07
N ALA A 69 2.30 0.64 10.15
CA ALA A 69 3.30 1.66 10.51
C ALA A 69 2.68 2.83 11.29
N THR A 70 1.48 3.26 10.91
CA THR A 70 0.75 4.30 11.64
C THR A 70 0.41 3.85 13.04
N SER A 71 -0.09 2.61 13.19
CA SER A 71 -0.46 2.05 14.48
C SER A 71 0.77 1.93 15.38
N TYR A 72 1.91 1.47 14.84
CA TYR A 72 3.19 1.48 15.54
C TYR A 72 3.56 2.87 16.06
N CYS A 73 3.55 3.90 15.20
CA CYS A 73 3.85 5.27 15.61
C CYS A 73 2.89 5.79 16.68
N LYS A 74 1.58 5.49 16.59
CA LYS A 74 0.57 5.93 17.58
C LYS A 74 0.78 5.35 18.97
N HIS A 75 1.41 4.18 19.08
CA HIS A 75 1.74 3.59 20.39
C HIS A 75 2.95 4.27 21.05
N LEU A 76 3.83 4.90 20.26
CA LEU A 76 5.09 5.46 20.74
C LEU A 76 5.08 6.98 20.85
N TYR A 77 4.31 7.66 20.00
CA TYR A 77 4.43 9.10 19.78
C TYR A 77 3.08 9.80 19.81
N LYS A 78 3.14 11.11 20.04
CA LYS A 78 1.97 11.99 20.02
C LYS A 78 1.79 12.62 18.63
N ASP A 79 0.61 13.15 18.38
CA ASP A 79 0.26 13.90 17.16
C ASP A 79 0.52 13.17 15.83
N VAL A 80 0.33 11.84 15.83
CA VAL A 80 0.50 11.02 14.64
C VAL A 80 -0.59 11.34 13.61
N LYS A 81 -0.17 11.82 12.45
CA LYS A 81 -1.02 12.18 11.30
C LYS A 81 -0.58 11.42 10.05
N ASN A 82 -1.52 11.13 9.17
CA ASN A 82 -1.29 10.45 7.90
C ASN A 82 -1.41 11.41 6.71
N GLU A 83 -0.70 11.11 5.64
CA GLU A 83 -0.82 11.79 4.34
C GLU A 83 -0.68 13.31 4.46
N VAL A 84 0.34 13.74 5.21
CA VAL A 84 0.54 15.15 5.56
C VAL A 84 1.17 15.89 4.40
N ALA A 85 0.43 16.84 3.83
CA ALA A 85 0.90 17.68 2.75
C ALA A 85 2.10 18.53 3.17
N ILE A 86 3.20 18.37 2.44
CA ILE A 86 4.39 19.20 2.56
C ILE A 86 4.30 20.30 1.50
N LYS A 87 4.39 21.55 1.94
CA LYS A 87 4.24 22.72 1.09
C LYS A 87 5.59 23.43 0.92
N ASP A 88 5.81 24.00 -0.26
CA ASP A 88 6.91 24.95 -0.46
C ASP A 88 6.62 26.30 0.21
N LYS A 89 7.57 27.24 0.07
CA LYS A 89 7.45 28.60 0.62
C LYS A 89 6.26 29.38 0.03
N MET A 90 5.74 28.98 -1.12
CA MET A 90 4.58 29.59 -1.78
C MET A 90 3.26 28.91 -1.38
N GLY A 91 3.30 27.90 -0.52
CA GLY A 91 2.12 27.15 -0.08
C GLY A 91 1.68 26.03 -1.04
N LYS A 92 2.41 25.77 -2.13
CA LYS A 92 2.10 24.70 -3.07
C LYS A 92 2.57 23.35 -2.51
N VAL A 93 1.71 22.33 -2.61
CA VAL A 93 2.05 20.97 -2.17
C VAL A 93 3.13 20.38 -3.09
N ILE A 94 4.30 20.08 -2.52
CA ILE A 94 5.43 19.47 -3.22
C ILE A 94 5.43 17.93 -3.10
N THR A 95 4.93 17.45 -1.97
CA THR A 95 4.74 16.03 -1.68
C THR A 95 3.80 15.84 -0.48
N LYS A 96 3.48 14.58 -0.15
CA LYS A 96 2.85 14.18 1.11
C LYS A 96 3.81 13.24 1.84
N ALA A 97 3.93 13.40 3.16
CA ALA A 97 4.54 12.38 4.01
C ALA A 97 3.47 11.35 4.38
N ASP A 98 3.79 10.07 4.26
CA ASP A 98 2.86 8.97 4.59
C ASP A 98 2.41 9.07 6.06
N ILE A 99 3.36 9.38 6.95
CA ILE A 99 3.13 9.59 8.39
C ILE A 99 3.95 10.79 8.88
N SER A 100 3.39 11.61 9.78
CA SER A 100 4.14 12.57 10.58
C SER A 100 3.86 12.37 12.07
N TYR A 101 4.85 12.57 12.92
CA TYR A 101 4.69 12.55 14.38
C TYR A 101 5.70 13.47 15.07
N VAL A 102 5.46 13.78 16.34
CA VAL A 102 6.42 14.49 17.21
C VAL A 102 7.03 13.49 18.18
N ASP A 103 8.36 13.37 18.18
CA ASP A 103 9.06 12.46 19.09
C ASP A 103 9.16 13.03 20.52
N ILE A 104 9.79 12.25 21.42
CA ILE A 104 9.91 12.59 22.84
C ILE A 104 10.71 13.88 23.08
N ASP A 105 11.57 14.27 22.13
CA ASP A 105 12.41 15.48 22.20
C ASP A 105 11.69 16.70 21.58
N GLY A 106 10.43 16.54 21.16
CA GLY A 106 9.65 17.59 20.51
C GLY A 106 10.00 17.78 19.03
N ILE A 107 10.74 16.84 18.41
CA ILE A 107 11.17 16.97 17.02
C ILE A 107 10.11 16.39 16.08
N LEU A 108 9.75 17.18 15.07
CA LEU A 108 8.85 16.73 14.02
C LEU A 108 9.57 15.76 13.07
N ASN A 109 8.96 14.59 12.91
CA ASN A 109 9.42 13.51 12.05
C ASN A 109 8.47 13.34 10.86
N TYR A 110 9.02 13.16 9.66
CA TYR A 110 8.29 12.71 8.48
C TYR A 110 8.72 11.31 8.08
N CYS A 111 7.76 10.51 7.67
CA CYS A 111 8.01 9.11 7.36
C CYS A 111 7.48 8.75 5.98
N GLU A 112 8.26 7.92 5.29
CA GLU A 112 7.85 7.20 4.07
C GLU A 112 7.72 5.72 4.42
N VAL A 113 6.64 5.07 4.00
CA VAL A 113 6.36 3.66 4.25
C VAL A 113 6.49 2.89 2.93
N LYS A 114 7.22 1.78 2.95
CA LYS A 114 7.37 0.89 1.79
C LYS A 114 7.16 -0.57 2.20
N ALA A 115 5.95 -1.05 1.94
CA ALA A 115 5.60 -2.46 2.02
C ALA A 115 5.87 -3.13 0.66
N ALA A 116 7.06 -3.71 0.51
CA ALA A 116 7.50 -4.41 -0.69
C ALA A 116 8.52 -5.48 -0.32
N HIS A 117 8.61 -6.55 -1.11
CA HIS A 117 9.63 -7.59 -0.94
C HIS A 117 11.03 -7.09 -1.25
N GLN A 118 11.15 -6.17 -2.21
CA GLN A 118 12.44 -5.69 -2.65
C GLN A 118 12.40 -4.21 -2.97
N ILE A 119 13.50 -3.51 -2.72
CA ILE A 119 13.72 -2.12 -3.08
C ILE A 119 15.10 -2.04 -3.70
N ILE A 120 15.15 -1.98 -5.03
CA ILE A 120 16.41 -2.09 -5.79
C ILE A 120 16.74 -0.83 -6.58
N ALA A 121 18.02 -0.56 -6.77
CA ALA A 121 18.53 0.45 -7.69
C ALA A 121 18.99 -0.19 -9.01
N ASN A 122 19.61 -1.37 -8.92
CA ASN A 122 20.19 -2.09 -10.05
C ASN A 122 19.43 -3.39 -10.36
N LYS A 123 19.20 -3.66 -11.66
CA LYS A 123 18.56 -4.90 -12.12
C LYS A 123 19.35 -6.17 -11.72
N ARG A 124 20.69 -6.06 -11.60
CA ARG A 124 21.57 -7.18 -11.19
C ARG A 124 21.37 -7.61 -9.75
N ASN A 125 20.78 -6.76 -8.92
CA ASN A 125 20.58 -7.01 -7.49
C ASN A 125 19.19 -7.58 -7.19
N TYR A 126 18.46 -8.00 -8.24
CA TYR A 126 17.18 -8.67 -8.08
C TYR A 126 17.37 -10.06 -7.47
N ILE A 127 16.55 -10.37 -6.47
CA ILE A 127 16.47 -11.69 -5.87
C ILE A 127 15.19 -12.36 -6.38
N ASP A 128 15.32 -13.56 -6.94
CA ASP A 128 14.16 -14.30 -7.44
C ASP A 128 13.33 -14.83 -6.25
N ASP A 129 12.02 -14.60 -6.28
CA ASP A 129 11.10 -15.19 -5.29
C ASP A 129 10.72 -16.60 -5.79
N GLU A 130 11.10 -17.62 -5.02
CA GLU A 130 10.89 -19.03 -5.40
C GLU A 130 9.43 -19.40 -5.72
N ARG A 131 8.46 -18.55 -5.37
CA ARG A 131 7.03 -18.72 -5.70
C ARG A 131 6.73 -18.68 -7.21
N TYR A 132 7.64 -18.18 -8.04
CA TYR A 132 7.42 -17.97 -9.49
C TYR A 132 8.34 -18.83 -10.38
N LYS A 133 8.69 -20.05 -9.94
CA LYS A 133 9.60 -20.95 -10.67
C LYS A 133 9.14 -21.37 -12.08
N GLU A 134 7.87 -21.17 -12.44
CA GLU A 134 7.31 -21.50 -13.77
C GLU A 134 7.30 -20.32 -14.76
N VAL A 135 7.89 -19.18 -14.42
CA VAL A 135 7.65 -17.91 -15.13
C VAL A 135 8.67 -17.64 -16.27
N PHE A 136 8.15 -17.20 -17.42
CA PHE A 136 8.92 -16.85 -18.62
C PHE A 136 9.90 -15.69 -18.37
N TYR A 137 10.95 -15.58 -19.19
CA TYR A 137 12.01 -14.58 -19.00
C TYR A 137 11.51 -13.12 -19.09
N GLU A 138 10.45 -12.85 -19.86
CA GLU A 138 9.88 -11.49 -20.03
C GLU A 138 9.20 -10.98 -18.74
N ASP A 139 8.46 -11.84 -18.04
CA ASP A 139 7.79 -11.50 -16.78
C ASP A 139 8.80 -11.13 -15.68
N LYS A 140 9.99 -11.77 -15.66
CA LYS A 140 11.09 -11.39 -14.75
C LYS A 140 11.58 -9.97 -15.00
N VAL A 141 11.60 -9.52 -16.26
CA VAL A 141 12.00 -8.15 -16.60
C VAL A 141 10.98 -7.14 -16.07
N GLU A 142 9.68 -7.44 -16.17
CA GLU A 142 8.63 -6.58 -15.61
C GLU A 142 8.75 -6.47 -14.09
N GLU A 143 8.94 -7.57 -13.38
CA GLU A 143 9.09 -7.57 -11.92
C GLU A 143 10.31 -6.78 -11.45
N ILE A 144 11.46 -6.97 -12.09
CA ILE A 144 12.66 -6.19 -11.82
C ILE A 144 12.39 -4.69 -12.02
N ILE A 145 11.68 -4.32 -13.10
CA ILE A 145 11.30 -2.92 -13.36
C ILE A 145 10.37 -2.39 -12.27
N LYS A 146 9.43 -3.20 -11.76
CA LYS A 146 8.55 -2.81 -10.63
C LYS A 146 9.38 -2.47 -9.39
N TYR A 147 10.27 -3.36 -8.94
CA TYR A 147 11.09 -3.10 -7.74
C TYR A 147 12.08 -1.95 -7.91
N LYS A 148 12.65 -1.78 -9.12
CA LYS A 148 13.47 -0.61 -9.44
C LYS A 148 12.67 0.69 -9.37
N ASN A 149 11.42 0.67 -9.83
CA ASN A 149 10.52 1.82 -9.72
C ASN A 149 10.17 2.15 -8.26
N ILE A 150 10.03 1.14 -7.40
CA ILE A 150 9.82 1.34 -5.96
C ILE A 150 11.04 2.05 -5.34
N GLY A 151 12.26 1.58 -5.62
CA GLY A 151 13.49 2.25 -5.17
C GLY A 151 13.60 3.70 -5.63
N ARG A 152 13.37 3.96 -6.92
CA ARG A 152 13.36 5.33 -7.47
C ARG A 152 12.32 6.22 -6.78
N LYS A 153 11.10 5.72 -6.57
CA LYS A 153 10.03 6.48 -5.90
C LYS A 153 10.40 6.80 -4.45
N LEU A 154 10.91 5.82 -3.71
CA LEU A 154 11.39 6.00 -2.33
C LEU A 154 12.43 7.12 -2.24
N LEU A 155 13.52 7.03 -3.02
CA LEU A 155 14.59 8.04 -2.97
C LEU A 155 14.08 9.43 -3.40
N THR A 156 13.19 9.49 -4.39
CA THR A 156 12.56 10.75 -4.80
C THR A 156 11.77 11.38 -3.65
N GLN A 157 11.03 10.57 -2.89
CA GLN A 157 10.24 11.07 -1.75
C GLN A 157 11.13 11.48 -0.59
N VAL A 158 12.07 10.64 -0.18
CA VAL A 158 13.01 10.93 0.90
C VAL A 158 13.77 12.22 0.61
N LYS A 159 14.29 12.40 -0.61
CA LYS A 159 14.96 13.64 -1.01
C LYS A 159 14.08 14.88 -0.79
N LYS A 160 12.80 14.83 -1.20
CA LYS A 160 11.86 15.94 -1.01
C LYS A 160 11.60 16.21 0.47
N LEU A 161 11.44 15.16 1.28
CA LEU A 161 11.22 15.27 2.72
C LEU A 161 12.47 15.84 3.43
N SER A 162 13.68 15.40 3.06
CA SER A 162 14.92 15.88 3.67
C SER A 162 15.18 17.36 3.40
N CYS A 163 14.71 17.90 2.27
CA CYS A 163 14.78 19.34 1.98
C CYS A 163 13.95 20.21 2.96
N THR A 164 13.07 19.62 3.78
CA THR A 164 12.29 20.37 4.77
C THR A 164 13.07 20.71 6.04
N GLY A 165 14.27 20.13 6.21
CA GLY A 165 15.06 20.25 7.45
C GLY A 165 14.49 19.48 8.63
N LYS A 166 13.47 18.64 8.41
CA LYS A 166 12.89 17.74 9.43
C LYS A 166 13.57 16.38 9.40
N LYS A 167 13.43 15.62 10.49
CA LYS A 167 13.95 14.26 10.59
C LYS A 167 13.12 13.34 9.68
N VAL A 168 13.78 12.59 8.82
CA VAL A 168 13.13 11.69 7.86
C VAL A 168 13.38 10.24 8.27
N ASN A 169 12.31 9.47 8.32
CA ASN A 169 12.35 8.04 8.61
C ASN A 169 11.76 7.26 7.43
N VAL A 170 12.27 6.06 7.19
CA VAL A 170 11.71 5.11 6.24
C VAL A 170 11.31 3.87 6.99
N PHE A 171 10.04 3.49 6.88
CA PHE A 171 9.54 2.22 7.40
C PHE A 171 9.51 1.19 6.27
N ILE A 172 10.28 0.11 6.47
CA ILE A 172 10.21 -1.11 5.67
C ILE A 172 9.73 -2.25 6.56
N TYR A 173 9.46 -3.40 5.96
CA TYR A 173 8.95 -4.57 6.65
C TYR A 173 10.00 -5.68 6.69
N ASP A 174 9.92 -6.53 7.71
CA ASP A 174 10.75 -7.72 7.81
C ASP A 174 10.63 -8.56 6.52
N GLY A 175 11.73 -9.19 6.10
CA GLY A 175 11.82 -9.90 4.82
C GLY A 175 11.94 -9.02 3.57
N CYS A 176 11.95 -7.68 3.70
CA CYS A 176 12.25 -6.79 2.58
C CYS A 176 13.76 -6.75 2.29
N TYR A 177 14.16 -7.11 1.07
CA TYR A 177 15.51 -6.88 0.58
C TYR A 177 15.69 -5.44 0.09
N VAL A 178 16.62 -4.71 0.70
CA VAL A 178 17.00 -3.37 0.26
C VAL A 178 18.41 -3.41 -0.33
N ASP A 179 18.52 -2.97 -1.58
CA ASP A 179 19.78 -2.87 -2.31
C ASP A 179 20.74 -1.88 -1.62
N ASP A 180 22.04 -2.20 -1.59
CA ASP A 180 23.05 -1.42 -0.87
C ASP A 180 23.18 0.01 -1.42
N THR A 181 22.99 0.21 -2.73
CA THR A 181 22.93 1.56 -3.30
C THR A 181 21.73 2.35 -2.75
N ILE A 182 20.59 1.70 -2.51
CA ILE A 182 19.45 2.37 -1.88
C ILE A 182 19.79 2.71 -0.42
N LYS A 183 20.41 1.79 0.33
CA LYS A 183 20.82 2.03 1.72
C LYS A 183 21.81 3.20 1.83
N GLU A 184 22.79 3.26 0.95
CA GLU A 184 23.80 4.32 0.90
C GLU A 184 23.15 5.68 0.62
N GLU A 185 22.25 5.76 -0.38
CA GLU A 185 21.51 6.98 -0.67
C GLU A 185 20.64 7.44 0.51
N LEU A 186 19.93 6.52 1.17
CA LEU A 186 19.13 6.85 2.37
C LEU A 186 20.02 7.40 3.50
N LYS A 187 21.21 6.83 3.69
CA LYS A 187 22.19 7.34 4.66
C LYS A 187 22.69 8.74 4.27
N ASN A 188 22.94 9.00 2.98
CA ASN A 188 23.35 10.31 2.48
C ASN A 188 22.28 11.39 2.73
N TYR A 189 21.01 11.01 2.77
CA TYR A 189 19.91 11.90 3.17
C TYR A 189 19.68 12.01 4.69
N ASN A 190 20.58 11.45 5.50
CA ASN A 190 20.48 11.35 6.96
C ASN A 190 19.15 10.71 7.41
N CYS A 191 18.68 9.71 6.66
CA CYS A 191 17.42 9.04 6.91
C CYS A 191 17.62 7.80 7.79
N ASN A 192 16.72 7.62 8.77
CA ASN A 192 16.69 6.40 9.58
C ASN A 192 15.77 5.36 8.95
N VAL A 193 16.28 4.14 8.78
CA VAL A 193 15.48 3.01 8.29
C VAL A 193 15.03 2.16 9.47
N HIS A 194 13.73 1.92 9.56
CA HIS A 194 13.10 1.11 10.59
C HIS A 194 12.48 -0.12 9.94
N ILE A 195 12.73 -1.30 10.52
CA ILE A 195 12.16 -2.56 10.06
C ILE A 195 11.01 -2.93 10.99
N LEU A 196 9.80 -3.02 10.43
CA LEU A 196 8.59 -3.37 11.16
C LEU A 196 8.20 -4.83 10.92
N MET A 197 7.59 -5.43 11.93
CA MET A 197 6.83 -6.68 11.79
C MET A 197 5.40 -6.34 11.30
N PRO A 198 4.70 -7.26 10.61
CA PRO A 198 5.08 -8.65 10.30
C PRO A 198 6.04 -8.76 9.09
N ASN A 199 6.47 -10.00 8.80
CA ASN A 199 7.19 -10.30 7.57
C ASN A 199 6.34 -9.97 6.34
N ILE A 200 6.93 -9.30 5.34
CA ILE A 200 6.21 -8.80 4.17
C ILE A 200 5.60 -9.92 3.32
N LYS A 201 6.24 -11.09 3.28
CA LYS A 201 5.71 -12.26 2.56
C LYS A 201 4.47 -12.80 3.21
N GLN A 202 4.51 -12.97 4.53
CA GLN A 202 3.35 -13.42 5.30
C GLN A 202 2.17 -12.46 5.14
N LEU A 203 2.42 -11.16 5.24
CA LEU A 203 1.38 -10.15 5.07
C LEU A 203 0.76 -10.20 3.66
N GLU A 204 1.58 -10.35 2.62
CA GLU A 204 1.07 -10.47 1.26
C GLU A 204 0.23 -11.73 1.05
N ASP A 205 0.71 -12.88 1.54
CA ASP A 205 0.00 -14.16 1.43
C ASP A 205 -1.34 -14.10 2.17
N GLU A 206 -1.39 -13.49 3.36
CA GLU A 206 -2.63 -13.27 4.11
C GLU A 206 -3.63 -12.37 3.35
N ILE A 207 -3.16 -11.29 2.75
CA ILE A 207 -4.00 -10.39 1.95
C ILE A 207 -4.53 -11.13 0.71
N MET A 208 -3.67 -11.85 -0.01
CA MET A 208 -4.06 -12.61 -1.20
C MET A 208 -5.11 -13.68 -0.85
N ASN A 209 -4.88 -14.44 0.22
CA ASN A 209 -5.82 -15.45 0.71
C ASN A 209 -7.18 -14.82 1.07
N LYS A 210 -7.17 -13.65 1.74
CA LYS A 210 -8.40 -12.92 2.08
C LYS A 210 -9.17 -12.49 0.83
N ILE A 211 -8.50 -11.96 -0.20
CA ILE A 211 -9.13 -11.59 -1.47
C ILE A 211 -9.76 -12.82 -2.15
N MET A 212 -9.05 -13.96 -2.15
CA MET A 212 -9.52 -15.20 -2.75
C MET A 212 -10.73 -15.77 -2.03
N LEU A 213 -10.73 -15.76 -0.69
CA LEU A 213 -11.89 -16.16 0.12
C LEU A 213 -13.11 -15.29 -0.18
N ILE A 214 -12.93 -13.97 -0.20
CA ILE A 214 -13.96 -12.99 -0.58
C ILE A 214 -14.55 -13.35 -1.94
N LYS A 215 -13.71 -13.53 -2.96
CA LYS A 215 -14.13 -13.86 -4.31
C LYS A 215 -14.94 -15.15 -4.37
N ASN A 216 -14.44 -16.21 -3.71
CA ASN A 216 -15.11 -17.50 -3.72
C ASN A 216 -16.48 -17.43 -3.04
N PHE A 217 -16.57 -16.72 -1.91
CA PHE A 217 -17.83 -16.49 -1.22
C PHE A 217 -18.84 -15.70 -2.08
N MET A 218 -18.37 -14.66 -2.79
CA MET A 218 -19.21 -13.92 -3.73
C MET A 218 -19.74 -14.81 -4.85
N LYS A 219 -18.90 -15.69 -5.41
CA LYS A 219 -19.30 -16.64 -6.47
C LYS A 219 -20.35 -17.64 -5.99
N GLU A 220 -20.25 -18.12 -4.75
CA GLU A 220 -21.17 -19.11 -4.18
C GLU A 220 -22.52 -18.52 -3.76
N LYS A 221 -22.54 -17.25 -3.32
CA LYS A 221 -23.72 -16.66 -2.68
C LYS A 221 -24.46 -15.59 -3.47
N MET A 222 -24.00 -15.16 -4.65
CA MET A 222 -24.52 -13.95 -5.30
C MET A 222 -25.10 -14.11 -6.71
N ILE A 223 -26.16 -13.34 -6.97
CA ILE A 223 -26.51 -12.77 -8.28
C ILE A 223 -26.01 -11.31 -8.26
N ILE A 224 -25.02 -10.98 -9.07
CA ILE A 224 -24.44 -9.63 -9.17
C ILE A 224 -25.17 -8.90 -10.31
N ASP A 225 -26.03 -7.94 -9.99
CA ASP A 225 -26.55 -6.96 -10.95
C ASP A 225 -26.20 -5.57 -10.42
N ILE A 226 -24.92 -5.19 -10.55
CA ILE A 226 -24.44 -3.87 -10.15
C ILE A 226 -24.92 -2.88 -11.21
N LYS A 227 -26.03 -2.22 -10.94
CA LYS A 227 -26.45 -1.05 -11.75
C LYS A 227 -25.51 0.11 -11.39
N ASP A 228 -24.82 0.64 -12.40
CA ASP A 228 -24.12 1.92 -12.27
C ASP A 228 -25.14 2.98 -11.84
N ASP A 229 -24.89 3.61 -10.69
CA ASP A 229 -25.73 4.69 -10.20
C ASP A 229 -25.51 5.93 -11.06
N LYS A 230 -26.16 5.96 -12.22
CA LYS A 230 -26.36 7.16 -13.05
C LYS A 230 -27.58 7.93 -12.54
N SER A 231 -27.55 8.35 -11.29
CA SER A 231 -28.40 9.42 -10.77
C SER A 231 -27.56 10.14 -9.71
N VAL A 232 -27.00 11.32 -9.95
CA VAL A 232 -27.73 12.58 -10.14
C VAL A 232 -26.88 13.54 -10.99
N LYS A 233 -27.36 13.85 -12.20
CA LYS A 233 -27.20 15.17 -12.83
C LYS A 233 -28.49 15.54 -13.52
N LYS A 234 -28.87 16.82 -13.36
CA LYS A 234 -30.06 17.58 -13.81
C LYS A 234 -31.11 17.70 -12.69
N LYS A 235 -31.48 18.89 -12.22
CA LYS A 235 -31.39 20.25 -12.78
C LYS A 235 -30.63 21.20 -11.87
#